data_AF-A0A948I2G7-F1
#
_entry.id   AF-A0A948I2G7-F1
#
_cell.length_a   1.000
_cell.length_b   1.000
_cell.length_c   1.000
_cell.angle_alpha   90.00
_cell.angle_beta   90.00
_cell.angle_gamma   90.00
#
_symmetry.space_group_name_H-M   'P 1'
#
loop_
_entity.id
_entity.type
_entity.pdbx_description
1 polymer ?
#
loop_
_entity_poly.entity_id
_entity_poly.type
_entity_poly.pdbx_seq_one_letter_code
_entity_poly.pdbx_strand_id
1 'polypeptide(L)'
;MNSLGIDKTPAETRVVVAMSGGVDSSVTAALLHEQGYEVIGITLQLYDHGMALQKKGACCAGQDIYDARQVCDRLGVPHYVLDYESNFRQAVIDDFADSYLRGETPIPCVRCNQRVKFRDLLQTARDLGGDVLATGHYVQRAMGPAGPELRRAVDPNRDQSYF
;
A
#
# COMPACT_ATOMS: atom_id res chain seq x y z
N MET A 1 -7.30 -20.08 -13.56
CA MET A 1 -6.43 -18.93 -13.20
C MET A 1 -7.07 -17.60 -13.57
N ASN A 2 -7.31 -16.72 -12.59
CA ASN A 2 -7.89 -15.37 -12.77
C ASN A 2 -6.85 -14.33 -13.25
N SER A 3 -7.25 -13.06 -13.40
CA SER A 3 -6.38 -11.99 -13.91
C SER A 3 -5.16 -11.68 -13.02
N LEU A 4 -5.14 -12.14 -11.76
CA LEU A 4 -4.00 -12.00 -10.84
C LEU A 4 -3.05 -13.20 -10.86
N GLY A 5 -3.36 -14.23 -11.65
CA GLY A 5 -2.56 -15.44 -11.73
C GLY A 5 -2.87 -16.47 -10.64
N ILE A 6 -4.04 -16.41 -10.02
CA ILE A 6 -4.46 -17.32 -8.94
C ILE A 6 -5.49 -18.32 -9.45
N ASP A 7 -5.40 -19.57 -9.00
CA ASP A 7 -6.34 -20.62 -9.37
C ASP A 7 -7.60 -20.63 -8.50
N LYS A 8 -8.31 -19.49 -8.53
CA LYS A 8 -9.60 -19.24 -7.90
C LYS A 8 -10.42 -18.33 -8.81
N THR A 9 -11.75 -18.36 -8.71
CA THR A 9 -12.57 -17.34 -9.38
C THR A 9 -12.33 -15.95 -8.75
N PRO A 10 -12.59 -14.83 -9.46
CA PRO A 10 -12.46 -13.50 -8.85
C PRO A 10 -13.25 -13.37 -7.55
N ALA A 11 -14.49 -13.84 -7.52
CA ALA A 11 -15.38 -13.75 -6.35
C ALA A 11 -14.89 -14.53 -5.12
N GLU A 12 -14.08 -15.58 -5.32
CA GLU A 12 -13.47 -16.36 -4.23
C GLU A 12 -12.04 -15.92 -3.89
N THR A 13 -11.52 -14.93 -4.61
CA THR A 13 -10.16 -14.41 -4.42
C THR A 13 -10.23 -13.12 -3.62
N ARG A 14 -9.72 -13.17 -2.39
CA ARG A 14 -9.69 -12.00 -1.51
C ARG A 14 -8.47 -11.14 -1.79
N VAL A 15 -8.71 -9.88 -2.15
CA VAL A 15 -7.66 -8.90 -2.46
C VAL A 15 -7.67 -7.79 -1.42
N VAL A 16 -6.61 -7.73 -0.64
CA VAL A 16 -6.38 -6.65 0.32
C VAL A 16 -5.63 -5.53 -0.40
N VAL A 17 -6.20 -4.33 -0.42
CA VAL A 17 -5.64 -3.18 -1.12
C VAL A 17 -5.08 -2.18 -0.11
N ALA A 18 -3.80 -1.85 -0.25
CA ALA A 18 -3.17 -0.78 0.53
C ALA A 18 -3.64 0.59 0.02
N MET A 19 -4.54 1.21 0.77
CA MET A 19 -5.20 2.47 0.45
C MET A 19 -4.46 3.64 1.11
N SER A 20 -3.79 4.48 0.31
CA SER A 20 -3.09 5.67 0.81
C SER A 20 -3.95 6.93 0.85
N GLY A 21 -5.19 6.87 0.36
CA GLY A 21 -6.03 8.04 0.11
C GLY A 21 -5.78 8.70 -1.26
N GLY A 22 -4.67 8.36 -1.91
CA GLY A 22 -4.33 8.85 -3.25
C GLY A 22 -5.02 8.08 -4.38
N VAL A 23 -5.15 8.76 -5.51
CA VAL A 23 -5.82 8.27 -6.74
C VAL A 23 -5.36 6.89 -7.19
N ASP A 24 -4.05 6.61 -7.18
CA ASP A 24 -3.54 5.33 -7.70
C ASP A 24 -4.08 4.14 -6.89
N SER A 25 -4.13 4.28 -5.55
CA SER A 25 -4.68 3.25 -4.68
C SER A 25 -6.20 3.13 -4.82
N SER A 26 -6.90 4.27 -4.98
CA SER A 26 -8.34 4.31 -5.21
C SER A 26 -8.75 3.61 -6.50
N VAL A 27 -8.05 3.89 -7.60
CA VAL A 27 -8.29 3.27 -8.90
C VAL A 27 -7.92 1.79 -8.87
N THR A 28 -6.86 1.41 -8.15
CA THR A 28 -6.52 0.00 -7.94
C THR A 28 -7.67 -0.77 -7.28
N ALA A 29 -8.23 -0.25 -6.19
CA ALA A 29 -9.37 -0.87 -5.52
C ALA A 29 -10.60 -0.95 -6.44
N ALA A 30 -10.90 0.14 -7.17
CA ALA A 30 -12.04 0.19 -8.08
C ALA A 30 -11.92 -0.82 -9.23
N LEU A 31 -10.75 -0.93 -9.87
CA LEU A 31 -10.51 -1.87 -10.98
C LEU A 31 -10.60 -3.33 -10.53
N LEU A 32 -10.16 -3.64 -9.30
CA LEU A 32 -10.28 -4.99 -8.74
C LEU A 32 -11.74 -5.30 -8.37
N HIS A 33 -12.44 -4.34 -7.78
CA HIS A 33 -13.86 -4.47 -7.48
C HIS A 33 -14.70 -4.69 -8.75
N GLU A 34 -14.44 -3.91 -9.82
CA GLU A 34 -15.10 -4.05 -11.12
C GLU A 34 -14.85 -5.42 -11.76
N GLN A 35 -13.68 -6.02 -11.55
CA GLN A 35 -13.36 -7.38 -11.98
C GLN A 35 -14.03 -8.48 -11.14
N GLY A 36 -14.78 -8.12 -10.09
CA GLY A 36 -15.54 -9.03 -9.25
C GLY A 36 -14.72 -9.69 -8.13
N TYR A 37 -13.59 -9.11 -7.74
CA TYR A 37 -12.79 -9.59 -6.60
C TYR A 37 -13.44 -9.25 -5.26
N GLU A 38 -13.19 -10.08 -4.23
CA GLU A 38 -13.53 -9.72 -2.85
C GLU A 38 -12.47 -8.73 -2.33
N VAL A 39 -12.76 -7.43 -2.44
CA VAL A 39 -11.83 -6.36 -2.08
C VAL A 39 -11.99 -5.96 -0.61
N ILE A 40 -10.87 -5.77 0.09
CA ILE A 40 -10.79 -5.13 1.40
C ILE A 40 -9.76 -4.00 1.33
N GLY A 41 -10.15 -2.79 1.69
CA GLY A 41 -9.23 -1.66 1.81
C GLY A 41 -8.54 -1.63 3.18
N ILE A 42 -7.24 -1.34 3.21
CA ILE A 42 -6.52 -1.06 4.46
C ILE A 42 -5.67 0.20 4.35
N THR A 43 -5.70 1.04 5.37
CA THR A 43 -4.86 2.24 5.46
C THR A 43 -3.93 2.16 6.66
N LEU A 44 -2.66 2.51 6.46
CA LEU A 44 -1.68 2.60 7.53
C LEU A 44 -1.67 4.01 8.10
N GLN A 45 -1.92 4.12 9.40
CA GLN A 45 -1.66 5.34 10.14
C GLN A 45 -0.21 5.30 10.63
N LEU A 46 0.63 6.19 10.10
CA LEU A 46 2.07 6.18 10.34
C LEU A 46 2.55 7.25 11.32
N TYR A 47 1.68 8.18 11.74
CA TYR A 47 2.00 9.30 12.61
C TYR A 47 0.79 9.70 13.47
N ASP A 48 1.06 10.24 14.68
CA ASP A 48 0.05 10.75 15.59
C ASP A 48 -0.70 11.99 15.05
N HIS A 49 -2.04 11.94 15.10
CA HIS A 49 -2.93 13.06 14.85
C HIS A 49 -2.77 14.21 15.87
N GLY A 50 -2.33 13.91 17.09
CA GLY A 50 -2.25 14.86 18.20
C GLY A 50 -1.27 16.02 17.94
N MET A 51 -0.17 15.75 17.23
CA MET A 51 0.83 16.77 16.87
C MET A 51 0.46 17.56 15.61
N ALA A 52 -0.32 16.96 14.69
CA ALA A 52 -0.77 17.59 13.44
C ALA A 52 -1.87 18.65 13.66
N LEU A 53 -2.67 18.51 14.72
CA LEU A 53 -3.68 19.51 15.11
C LEU A 53 -3.06 20.85 15.55
N GLN A 54 -1.76 20.91 15.87
CA GLN A 54 -1.09 22.12 16.34
C GLN A 54 -0.48 23.00 15.23
N LYS A 55 -0.46 22.55 13.96
CA LYS A 55 0.06 23.36 12.84
C LYS A 55 -0.92 23.42 11.68
N LYS A 56 -1.37 24.63 11.33
CA LYS A 56 -2.04 24.91 10.05
C LYS A 56 -1.14 24.42 8.91
N GLY A 57 -1.56 23.36 8.22
CA GLY A 57 -0.84 22.74 7.08
C GLY A 57 -0.28 21.34 7.31
N ALA A 58 -0.41 20.74 8.51
CA ALA A 58 0.10 19.39 8.82
C ALA A 58 -0.96 18.26 8.75
N CYS A 59 -2.19 18.56 8.34
CA CYS A 59 -3.38 17.72 8.50
C CYS A 59 -3.65 16.78 7.29
N CYS A 60 -2.63 16.27 6.60
CA CYS A 60 -2.86 15.37 5.47
C CYS A 60 -3.19 13.94 5.91
N ALA A 61 -2.58 13.43 6.99
CA ALA A 61 -2.79 12.04 7.42
C ALA A 61 -4.25 11.71 7.75
N GLY A 62 -5.01 12.66 8.29
CA GLY A 62 -6.45 12.48 8.55
C GLY A 62 -7.31 12.58 7.30
N GLN A 63 -6.93 13.49 6.39
CA GLN A 63 -7.59 13.64 5.11
C GLN A 63 -7.38 12.39 4.24
N ASP A 64 -6.16 11.85 4.19
CA ASP A 64 -5.83 10.65 3.41
C ASP A 64 -6.60 9.41 3.89
N ILE A 65 -6.70 9.22 5.22
CA ILE A 65 -7.53 8.16 5.81
C ILE A 65 -9.00 8.37 5.47
N TYR A 66 -9.49 9.61 5.55
CA TYR A 66 -10.86 9.95 5.22
C TYR A 66 -11.17 9.70 3.73
N ASP A 67 -10.26 10.08 2.83
CA ASP A 67 -10.40 9.89 1.39
C ASP A 67 -10.38 8.42 1.02
N ALA A 68 -9.47 7.63 1.63
CA ALA A 68 -9.46 6.18 1.48
C ALA A 68 -10.79 5.54 1.92
N ARG A 69 -11.32 5.98 3.07
CA ARG A 69 -12.61 5.53 3.58
C ARG A 69 -13.75 5.87 2.62
N GLN A 70 -13.83 7.12 2.16
CA GLN A 70 -14.85 7.56 1.21
C GLN A 70 -14.84 6.75 -0.08
N VAL A 71 -13.67 6.41 -0.60
CA VAL A 71 -13.55 5.54 -1.78
C VAL A 71 -14.07 4.13 -1.48
N CYS A 72 -13.68 3.53 -0.35
CA CYS A 72 -14.15 2.20 0.03
C CYS A 72 -15.67 2.16 0.26
N ASP A 73 -16.22 3.18 0.92
CA ASP A 73 -17.67 3.32 1.15
C ASP A 73 -18.43 3.40 -0.18
N ARG A 74 -17.92 4.15 -1.17
CA ARG A 74 -18.52 4.23 -2.53
C ARG A 74 -18.46 2.92 -3.30
N LEU A 75 -17.40 2.12 -3.09
CA LEU A 75 -17.27 0.79 -3.68
C LEU A 75 -18.06 -0.28 -2.91
N GLY A 76 -18.57 0.04 -1.72
CA GLY A 76 -19.26 -0.94 -0.86
C GLY A 76 -18.32 -2.01 -0.30
N VAL A 77 -17.04 -1.69 -0.08
CA VAL A 77 -16.02 -2.63 0.40
C VAL A 77 -15.57 -2.30 1.84
N PRO A 78 -15.22 -3.30 2.67
CA PRO A 78 -14.71 -3.04 4.02
C PRO A 78 -13.41 -2.22 4.00
N HIS A 79 -13.26 -1.34 4.98
CA HIS A 79 -12.05 -0.52 5.17
C HIS A 79 -11.56 -0.60 6.61
N TYR A 80 -10.28 -0.88 6.80
CA TYR A 80 -9.62 -0.90 8.10
C TYR A 80 -8.49 0.13 8.16
N VAL A 81 -8.35 0.78 9.31
CA VAL A 81 -7.23 1.68 9.61
C VAL A 81 -6.37 1.01 10.67
N LEU A 82 -5.08 0.88 10.39
CA LEU A 82 -4.13 0.17 11.24
C LEU A 82 -3.09 1.15 11.77
N ASP A 83 -2.92 1.19 13.09
CA ASP A 83 -1.84 1.95 13.72
C ASP A 83 -0.51 1.23 13.51
N TYR A 84 0.39 1.89 12.78
CA TYR A 84 1.70 1.41 12.40
C TYR A 84 2.79 2.42 12.73
N GLU A 85 2.49 3.43 13.55
CA GLU A 85 3.41 4.53 13.85
C GLU A 85 4.73 4.02 14.46
N SER A 86 4.63 3.18 15.49
CA SER A 86 5.81 2.64 16.17
C SER A 86 6.65 1.76 15.25
N ASN A 87 5.99 0.89 14.46
CA ASN A 87 6.66 0.02 13.50
C ASN A 87 7.38 0.82 12.42
N PHE A 88 6.71 1.83 11.87
CA PHE A 88 7.28 2.69 10.82
C PHE A 88 8.44 3.53 11.34
N ARG A 89 8.33 4.09 12.55
CA ARG A 89 9.42 4.82 13.18
C ARG A 89 10.67 3.96 13.30
N GLN A 90 10.56 2.79 13.92
CA GLN A 90 11.69 1.89 14.13
C GLN A 90 12.25 1.32 12.82
N ALA A 91 11.37 0.96 11.87
CA ALA A 91 11.79 0.31 10.64
C ALA A 91 12.35 1.27 9.59
N VAL A 92 11.96 2.56 9.62
CA VAL A 92 12.27 3.53 8.56
C VAL A 92 12.89 4.80 9.10
N ILE A 93 12.27 5.46 10.07
CA ILE A 93 12.66 6.81 10.50
C ILE A 93 13.96 6.79 11.30
N ASP A 94 14.14 5.84 12.21
CA ASP A 94 15.36 5.74 13.03
C ASP A 94 16.58 5.43 12.13
N ASP A 95 16.46 4.47 11.20
CA ASP A 95 17.49 4.14 10.19
C ASP A 95 17.81 5.35 9.29
N PHE A 96 16.79 6.10 8.88
CA PHE A 96 16.94 7.32 8.08
C PHE A 96 17.71 8.40 8.84
N ALA A 97 17.34 8.69 10.09
CA ALA A 97 18.00 9.69 10.91
C ALA A 97 19.47 9.33 11.17
N ASP A 98 19.74 8.08 11.54
CA ASP A 98 21.10 7.58 11.79
C ASP A 98 21.98 7.67 10.53
N SER A 99 21.42 7.39 9.35
CA SER A 99 22.15 7.49 8.08
C SER A 99 22.52 8.94 7.76
N TYR A 100 21.62 9.89 8.00
CA TYR A 100 21.93 11.31 7.87
C TYR A 100 23.03 11.77 8.83
N LEU A 101 23.03 11.29 10.09
CA LEU A 101 24.09 11.59 11.05
C LEU A 101 25.46 11.07 10.60
N ARG A 102 25.50 10.01 9.78
CA ARG A 102 26.72 9.48 9.15
C ARG A 102 27.13 10.21 7.86
N GLY A 103 26.37 11.21 7.42
CA GLY A 103 26.63 11.94 6.17
C GLY A 103 26.18 11.21 4.91
N GLU A 104 25.30 10.20 5.05
CA GLU A 104 24.72 9.47 3.93
C GLU A 104 23.47 10.17 3.40
N THR A 105 23.05 9.82 2.17
CA THR A 105 21.76 10.26 1.60
C THR A 105 20.85 9.04 1.40
N PRO A 106 20.16 8.57 2.46
CA PRO A 106 19.30 7.40 2.41
C PRO A 106 18.00 7.66 1.61
N ILE A 107 17.41 6.59 1.06
CA ILE A 107 16.11 6.62 0.39
C ILE A 107 15.07 5.89 1.28
N PRO A 108 14.32 6.60 2.14
CA PRO A 108 13.42 5.97 3.10
C PRO A 108 12.26 5.22 2.43
N CYS A 109 11.87 5.61 1.21
CA CYS A 109 10.83 4.93 0.43
C CYS A 109 11.17 3.47 0.14
N VAL A 110 12.43 3.16 -0.18
CA VAL A 110 12.91 1.78 -0.41
C VAL A 110 12.77 0.96 0.87
N ARG A 111 13.14 1.54 2.03
CA ARG A 111 13.00 0.88 3.33
C ARG A 111 11.53 0.65 3.71
N CYS A 112 10.68 1.64 3.45
CA CYS A 112 9.24 1.53 3.67
C CYS A 112 8.62 0.38 2.86
N ASN A 113 8.97 0.26 1.57
CA ASN A 113 8.55 -0.87 0.74
C ASN A 113 9.04 -2.20 1.32
N GLN A 114 10.34 -2.33 1.59
CA GLN A 114 10.95 -3.56 2.05
C GLN A 114 10.41 -4.04 3.41
N ARG A 115 10.19 -3.13 4.35
CA ARG A 115 9.93 -3.48 5.76
C ARG A 115 8.48 -3.31 6.15
N VAL A 116 7.81 -2.26 5.68
CA VAL A 116 6.45 -1.93 6.12
C VAL A 116 5.41 -2.47 5.14
N LYS A 117 5.51 -2.12 3.85
CA LYS A 117 4.48 -2.49 2.85
C LYS A 117 4.55 -3.95 2.39
N PHE A 118 5.73 -4.52 2.16
CA PHE A 118 5.80 -5.89 1.60
C PHE A 118 6.17 -6.96 2.62
N ARG A 119 6.43 -6.58 3.87
CA ARG A 119 6.63 -7.52 4.97
C ARG A 119 5.48 -7.43 5.96
N ASP A 120 5.35 -6.32 6.68
CA ASP A 120 4.37 -6.22 7.76
C ASP A 120 2.92 -6.17 7.21
N LEU A 121 2.66 -5.32 6.21
CA LEU A 121 1.33 -5.22 5.59
C LEU A 121 0.94 -6.49 4.82
N LEU A 122 1.91 -7.18 4.22
CA LEU A 122 1.67 -8.47 3.58
C LEU A 122 1.26 -9.53 4.61
N GLN A 123 1.85 -9.50 5.80
CA GLN A 123 1.42 -10.37 6.89
C GLN A 123 0.00 -10.03 7.33
N THR A 124 -0.32 -8.75 7.54
CA THR A 124 -1.70 -8.36 7.88
C THR A 124 -2.71 -8.76 6.79
N ALA A 125 -2.34 -8.64 5.51
CA ALA A 125 -3.20 -9.10 4.43
C ALA A 125 -3.50 -10.60 4.55
N ARG A 126 -2.51 -11.42 4.89
CA ARG A 126 -2.69 -12.87 5.15
C ARG A 126 -3.55 -13.13 6.37
N ASP A 127 -3.36 -12.38 7.45
CA ASP A 127 -4.15 -12.53 8.69
C ASP A 127 -5.64 -12.19 8.45
N LEU A 128 -5.93 -11.30 7.50
CA LEU A 128 -7.29 -11.01 7.00
C LEU A 128 -7.82 -12.05 5.99
N GLY A 129 -7.07 -13.12 5.74
CA GLY A 129 -7.41 -14.16 4.77
C GLY A 129 -7.21 -13.74 3.31
N GLY A 130 -6.43 -12.68 3.05
CA GLY A 130 -6.13 -12.19 1.72
C GLY A 130 -5.26 -13.16 0.93
N ASP A 131 -5.68 -13.46 -0.29
CA ASP A 131 -4.88 -14.19 -1.27
C ASP A 131 -3.82 -13.30 -1.91
N VAL A 132 -4.09 -11.99 -1.98
CA VAL A 132 -3.24 -10.98 -2.61
C VAL A 132 -3.21 -9.71 -1.79
N LEU A 133 -2.02 -9.11 -1.67
CA LEU A 133 -1.86 -7.69 -1.36
C LEU A 133 -1.67 -6.91 -2.65
N ALA A 134 -2.55 -5.95 -2.91
CA ALA A 134 -2.45 -5.00 -4.01
C ALA A 134 -2.09 -3.61 -3.50
N THR A 135 -1.40 -2.83 -4.33
CA THR A 135 -0.99 -1.45 -4.01
C THR A 135 -1.14 -0.59 -5.25
N GLY A 136 -1.25 0.74 -5.07
CA GLY A 136 -1.26 1.69 -6.18
C GLY A 136 0.11 1.97 -6.82
N HIS A 137 1.12 1.10 -6.64
CA HIS A 137 2.41 1.31 -7.31
C HIS A 137 2.26 1.17 -8.82
N TYR A 138 2.77 2.14 -9.56
CA TYR A 138 2.83 2.10 -11.01
C TYR A 138 4.03 1.26 -11.45
N VAL A 139 3.80 -0.06 -11.48
CA VAL A 139 4.73 -1.11 -11.89
C VAL A 139 3.95 -2.22 -12.60
N GLN A 140 4.66 -3.19 -13.18
CA GLN A 140 4.04 -4.38 -13.75
C GLN A 140 4.51 -5.64 -13.03
N ARG A 141 3.56 -6.54 -12.74
CA ARG A 141 3.85 -7.92 -12.36
C ARG A 141 3.49 -8.83 -13.53
N ALA A 142 4.41 -9.69 -13.93
CA ALA A 142 4.18 -10.71 -14.95
C ALA A 142 4.62 -12.08 -14.45
N MET A 143 4.02 -13.15 -14.97
CA MET A 143 4.54 -14.50 -14.77
C MET A 143 5.64 -14.78 -15.79
N GLY A 144 6.84 -15.04 -15.30
CA GLY A 144 7.98 -15.52 -16.09
C GLY A 144 8.22 -17.01 -15.94
N PRO A 145 9.22 -17.57 -16.65
CA PRO A 145 9.54 -19.00 -16.62
C PRO A 145 9.92 -19.53 -15.22
N ALA A 146 10.49 -18.67 -14.37
CA ALA A 146 10.94 -19.00 -13.02
C ALA A 146 9.98 -18.53 -11.91
N GLY A 147 8.82 -17.97 -12.27
CA GLY A 147 7.86 -17.41 -11.32
C GLY A 147 7.55 -15.94 -11.57
N PRO A 148 6.98 -15.23 -10.58
CA PRO A 148 6.60 -13.83 -10.73
C PRO A 148 7.81 -12.91 -10.93
N GLU A 149 7.70 -11.99 -11.87
CA GLU A 149 8.71 -10.99 -12.20
C GLU A 149 8.17 -9.58 -11.95
N LEU A 150 9.01 -8.72 -11.37
CA LEU A 150 8.80 -7.27 -11.34
C LEU A 150 9.30 -6.69 -12.67
N ARG A 151 8.44 -5.92 -13.34
CA ARG A 151 8.74 -5.24 -14.60
C ARG A 151 8.42 -3.75 -14.47
N ARG A 152 9.11 -2.94 -15.27
CA ARG A 152 8.83 -1.50 -15.38
C ARG A 152 7.39 -1.26 -15.83
N ALA A 153 6.81 -0.16 -15.40
CA ALA A 153 5.53 0.31 -15.90
C ALA A 153 5.55 0.64 -17.40
N VAL A 154 4.37 0.80 -17.98
CA VAL A 154 4.22 1.10 -19.42
C VAL A 154 4.79 2.48 -19.76
N ASP A 155 4.52 3.50 -18.94
CA ASP A 155 5.15 4.82 -19.04
C ASP A 155 6.44 4.86 -18.19
N PRO A 156 7.64 4.87 -18.80
CA PRO A 156 8.90 4.89 -18.06
C PRO A 156 9.12 6.16 -17.24
N ASN A 157 8.45 7.28 -17.58
CA ASN A 157 8.59 8.53 -16.83
C ASN A 157 7.84 8.53 -15.50
N ARG A 158 6.92 7.59 -15.32
CA ARG A 158 6.13 7.41 -14.10
C ARG A 158 6.43 6.10 -13.39
N ASP A 159 7.32 5.28 -13.95
CA ASP A 159 7.70 3.98 -13.40
C ASP A 159 8.20 4.09 -11.96
N GLN A 160 7.67 3.24 -11.10
CA GLN A 160 8.04 3.18 -9.68
C GLN A 160 8.86 1.94 -9.32
N SER A 161 9.31 1.14 -10.30
CA SER A 161 10.05 -0.11 -10.06
C SER A 161 11.39 0.06 -9.36
N TYR A 162 11.90 1.30 -9.28
CA TYR A 162 13.11 1.66 -8.55
C TYR A 162 12.96 1.56 -7.03
N PHE A 163 11.76 1.84 -6.50
CA PHE A 163 11.49 1.89 -5.06
C PHE A 163 11.07 0.55 -4.48
#